data_AF-T0ZX67-F1
#
_entry.id   AF-T0ZX67-F1
#
_cell.length_a   1.000
_cell.length_b   1.000
_cell.length_c   1.000
_cell.angle_alpha   90.00
_cell.angle_beta   90.00
_cell.angle_gamma   90.00
#
_symmetry.space_group_name_H-M   'P 1'
#
loop_
_entity.id
_entity.type
_entity.pdbx_description
1 polymer ?
#
loop_
_entity_poly.entity_id
_entity_poly.type
_entity_poly.pdbx_seq_one_letter_code
_entity_poly.pdbx_strand_id
1 'polypeptide(L)'
;GIRVLENLPMYADIAFGDLTAPVTVREGELRFELDVLGGQKTGWFYDQQANRDRLVHYVAGRRVLDVFSYLGAWGLRAAAGGAREVLCV
;
A
#
# COMPACT_ATOMS: atom_id res chain seq x y z
N GLY A 1 -10.14 -12.39 -14.10
CA GLY A 1 -9.80 -10.95 -14.20
C GLY A 1 -10.33 -10.39 -15.49
N ILE A 2 -10.44 -9.05 -15.64
CA ILE A 2 -11.05 -8.39 -16.81
C ILE A 2 -10.49 -8.91 -18.15
N ARG A 3 -9.17 -9.16 -18.25
CA ARG A 3 -8.53 -9.71 -19.46
C ARG A 3 -9.07 -11.07 -19.93
N VAL A 4 -9.49 -11.92 -18.99
CA VAL A 4 -10.07 -13.24 -19.32
C VAL A 4 -11.41 -13.10 -20.01
N LEU A 5 -12.19 -12.07 -19.65
CA LEU A 5 -13.46 -11.78 -20.31
C LEU A 5 -13.26 -11.36 -21.79
N GLU A 6 -12.10 -10.78 -22.08
CA GLU A 6 -11.67 -10.38 -23.43
C GLU A 6 -10.85 -11.48 -24.15
N ASN A 7 -10.78 -12.71 -23.63
CA ASN A 7 -9.96 -13.81 -24.16
C ASN A 7 -8.46 -13.48 -24.30
N LEU A 8 -7.92 -12.64 -23.42
CA LEU A 8 -6.51 -12.27 -23.42
C LEU A 8 -5.71 -13.00 -22.33
N PRO A 9 -4.44 -13.36 -22.59
CA PRO A 9 -3.58 -14.01 -21.61
C PRO A 9 -3.28 -13.07 -20.45
N MET A 10 -3.14 -13.60 -19.24
CA MET A 10 -2.68 -12.83 -18.07
C MET A 10 -1.16 -12.76 -18.09
N TYR A 11 -0.62 -11.54 -17.99
CA TYR A 11 0.81 -11.31 -17.79
C TYR A 11 1.03 -10.00 -17.03
N ALA A 12 2.15 -9.91 -16.33
CA ALA A 12 2.71 -8.69 -15.74
C ALA A 12 4.22 -8.78 -15.95
N ASP A 13 4.79 -7.82 -16.68
CA ASP A 13 6.18 -7.89 -17.13
C ASP A 13 6.80 -6.48 -17.28
N ILE A 14 8.12 -6.43 -17.37
CA ILE A 14 8.88 -5.20 -17.59
C ILE A 14 8.83 -4.86 -19.08
N ALA A 15 8.06 -3.83 -19.42
CA ALA A 15 7.91 -3.39 -20.81
C ALA A 15 9.18 -2.74 -21.39
N PHE A 16 10.01 -2.12 -20.54
CA PHE A 16 11.23 -1.42 -20.96
C PHE A 16 12.21 -1.28 -19.78
N GLY A 17 13.51 -1.49 -20.05
CA GLY A 17 14.59 -1.38 -19.07
C GLY A 17 14.67 -2.56 -18.11
N ASP A 18 15.38 -2.36 -16.99
CA ASP A 18 15.60 -3.38 -15.97
C ASP A 18 15.12 -2.89 -14.60
N LEU A 19 14.55 -3.80 -13.80
CA LEU A 19 14.19 -3.53 -12.40
C LEU A 19 15.32 -4.00 -11.48
N THR A 20 16.24 -3.11 -11.15
CA THR A 20 17.49 -3.44 -10.44
C THR A 20 17.44 -3.22 -8.92
N ALA A 21 16.40 -2.58 -8.41
CA ALA A 21 16.18 -2.31 -6.99
C ALA A 21 14.68 -2.35 -6.66
N PRO A 22 14.30 -2.55 -5.38
CA PRO A 22 12.93 -2.42 -4.95
C PRO A 22 12.34 -1.07 -5.35
N VAL A 23 11.15 -1.06 -5.93
CA VAL A 23 10.43 0.18 -6.20
C VAL A 23 9.92 0.72 -4.87
N THR A 24 10.17 2.00 -4.59
CA THR A 24 9.66 2.64 -3.38
C THR A 24 8.65 3.72 -3.68
N VAL A 25 7.64 3.86 -2.83
CA VAL A 25 6.74 5.02 -2.79
C VAL A 25 6.88 5.76 -1.47
N ARG A 26 6.74 7.09 -1.52
CA ARG A 26 6.64 7.93 -0.32
C ARG A 26 5.20 8.37 -0.15
N GLU A 27 4.69 8.27 1.07
CA GLU A 27 3.37 8.79 1.44
C GLU A 27 3.43 9.49 2.80
N GLY A 28 3.40 10.82 2.78
CA GLY A 28 3.83 11.64 3.91
C GLY A 28 5.31 11.39 4.23
N GLU A 29 5.62 11.16 5.50
CA GLU A 29 6.98 10.92 5.98
C GLU A 29 7.42 9.45 5.88
N LEU A 30 6.52 8.56 5.44
CA LEU A 30 6.80 7.13 5.33
C LEU A 30 7.29 6.75 3.94
N ARG A 31 8.12 5.70 3.88
CA ARG A 31 8.58 5.06 2.65
C ARG A 31 8.19 3.58 2.68
N PHE A 32 7.63 3.10 1.58
CA PHE A 32 7.21 1.71 1.41
C PHE A 32 7.93 1.09 0.22
N GLU A 33 8.36 -0.16 0.35
CA GLU A 33 8.84 -0.98 -0.76
C GLU A 33 7.66 -1.72 -1.40
N LEU A 34 7.63 -1.77 -2.73
CA LEU A 34 6.54 -2.29 -3.53
C LEU A 34 7.03 -3.44 -4.41
N ASP A 35 6.22 -4.50 -4.47
CA ASP A 35 6.31 -5.49 -5.53
C ASP A 35 5.43 -5.03 -6.70
N VAL A 36 6.04 -4.49 -7.74
CA VAL A 36 5.33 -3.96 -8.92
C VAL A 36 4.95 -5.03 -9.95
N LEU A 37 5.49 -6.25 -9.82
CA LEU A 37 5.22 -7.37 -10.72
C LEU A 37 4.22 -8.37 -10.13
N GLY A 38 4.43 -8.75 -8.86
CA GLY A 38 3.60 -9.71 -8.14
C GLY A 38 2.59 -9.07 -7.17
N GLY A 39 2.72 -7.78 -6.86
CA GLY A 39 1.83 -7.08 -5.95
C GLY A 39 0.44 -6.82 -6.51
N GLN A 40 -0.51 -6.50 -5.63
CA GLN A 40 -1.87 -6.16 -6.03
C GLN A 40 -1.89 -4.82 -6.79
N LYS A 41 -2.71 -4.73 -7.84
CA LYS A 41 -2.80 -3.57 -8.74
C LYS A 41 -1.46 -3.23 -9.40
N THR A 42 -0.83 -2.13 -8.98
CA THR A 42 0.49 -1.64 -9.42
C THR A 42 1.55 -1.84 -8.33
N GLY A 43 1.26 -2.68 -7.34
CA GLY A 43 2.03 -2.82 -6.10
C GLY A 43 1.58 -1.87 -4.99
N TRP A 44 0.74 -0.87 -5.27
CA TRP A 44 0.27 0.12 -4.29
C TRP A 44 -1.18 0.55 -4.53
N PHE A 45 -1.90 0.81 -3.43
CA PHE A 45 -3.27 1.33 -3.44
C PHE A 45 -3.26 2.86 -3.35
N TYR A 46 -3.01 3.53 -4.49
CA TYR A 46 -3.04 5.00 -4.60
C TYR A 46 -4.43 5.60 -4.32
N ASP A 47 -5.49 4.85 -4.62
CA ASP A 47 -6.88 5.27 -4.36
C ASP A 47 -7.20 5.44 -2.86
N GLN A 48 -6.38 4.86 -1.98
CA GLN A 48 -6.54 4.96 -0.53
C GLN A 48 -5.71 6.09 0.10
N GLN A 49 -4.88 6.79 -0.66
CA GLN A 49 -3.98 7.83 -0.13
C GLN A 49 -4.75 8.91 0.64
N ALA A 50 -5.77 9.51 0.03
CA ALA A 50 -6.55 10.58 0.67
C ALA A 50 -7.27 10.09 1.95
N ASN A 51 -7.68 8.82 1.99
CA ASN A 51 -8.30 8.24 3.18
C ASN A 51 -7.27 8.00 4.30
N ARG A 52 -6.05 7.56 3.95
CA ARG A 52 -4.92 7.43 4.88
C ARG A 52 -4.42 8.78 5.39
N ASP A 53 -4.48 9.84 4.58
CA ASP A 53 -4.24 11.21 5.03
C ASP A 53 -5.28 11.64 6.07
N ARG A 54 -6.56 11.38 5.80
CA ARG A 54 -7.63 11.71 6.73
C ARG A 54 -7.55 10.94 8.05
N LEU A 55 -7.12 9.67 8.03
CA LEU A 55 -6.99 8.82 9.22
C LEU A 55 -6.11 9.45 10.30
N VAL A 56 -5.00 10.10 9.93
CA VAL A 56 -3.99 10.64 10.86
C VAL A 56 -4.59 11.59 11.90
N HIS A 57 -5.67 12.30 11.57
CA HIS A 57 -6.33 13.22 12.49
C HIS A 57 -7.15 12.54 13.60
N TYR A 58 -7.37 11.23 13.52
CA TYR A 58 -8.24 10.49 14.45
C TYR A 58 -7.51 9.57 15.42
N VAL A 59 -6.21 9.33 15.21
CA VAL A 59 -5.51 8.18 15.83
C VAL A 59 -4.66 8.53 17.05
N ALA A 60 -4.34 9.81 17.28
CA ALA A 60 -3.44 10.22 18.36
C ALA A 60 -3.86 9.66 19.73
N GLY A 61 -2.93 8.96 20.40
CA GLY A 61 -3.14 8.32 21.71
C GLY A 61 -4.03 7.07 21.71
N ARG A 62 -4.58 6.65 20.56
CA ARG A 62 -5.51 5.51 20.47
C ARG A 62 -4.81 4.20 20.17
N ARG A 63 -5.52 3.10 20.39
CA ARG A 63 -5.16 1.75 19.92
C ARG A 63 -5.88 1.52 18.59
N VAL A 64 -5.16 1.06 17.57
CA VAL A 64 -5.67 0.88 16.20
C VAL A 64 -5.50 -0.58 15.78
N LEU A 65 -6.54 -1.14 15.17
CA LEU A 65 -6.52 -2.45 14.54
C LEU A 65 -6.67 -2.27 13.03
N ASP A 66 -5.65 -2.62 12.26
CA ASP A 66 -5.65 -2.71 10.80
C ASP A 66 -5.89 -4.18 10.42
N VAL A 67 -7.04 -4.50 9.85
CA VAL A 67 -7.51 -5.89 9.69
C VAL A 67 -7.12 -6.51 8.35
N PHE A 68 -6.93 -5.68 7.32
CA PHE A 68 -6.57 -6.10 5.96
C PHE A 68 -5.33 -5.32 5.55
N SER A 69 -4.27 -5.54 6.31
CA SER A 69 -3.18 -4.57 6.41
C SER A 69 -2.38 -4.44 5.13
N TYR A 70 -2.32 -5.51 4.32
CA TYR A 70 -1.45 -5.60 3.16
C TYR A 70 -0.01 -5.21 3.54
N LEU A 71 0.58 -4.16 2.94
CA LEU A 71 1.90 -3.62 3.31
C LEU A 71 1.88 -2.79 4.62
N GLY A 72 0.78 -2.81 5.37
CA GLY A 72 0.60 -2.10 6.63
C GLY A 72 0.40 -0.60 6.47
N ALA A 73 -0.01 -0.12 5.29
CA ALA A 73 -0.07 1.31 5.00
C ALA A 73 -0.99 2.07 5.97
N TRP A 74 -2.14 1.51 6.35
CA TRP A 74 -3.04 2.14 7.32
C TRP A 74 -2.45 2.13 8.73
N GLY A 75 -1.99 0.97 9.19
CA GLY A 75 -1.36 0.84 10.50
C GLY A 75 -0.13 1.73 10.68
N LEU A 76 0.77 1.77 9.70
CA LEU A 76 1.99 2.60 9.76
C LEU A 76 1.65 4.09 9.73
N ARG A 77 0.66 4.50 8.93
CA ARG A 77 0.15 5.87 8.95
C ARG A 77 -0.50 6.22 10.28
N ALA A 78 -1.21 5.27 10.92
CA ALA A 78 -1.75 5.47 12.26
C ALA A 78 -0.65 5.66 13.31
N ALA A 79 0.40 4.83 13.27
CA ALA A 79 1.55 4.95 14.15
C ALA A 79 2.27 6.30 13.98
N ALA A 80 2.52 6.71 12.72
CA ALA A 80 3.10 8.02 12.41
C ALA A 80 2.22 9.20 12.87
N GLY A 81 0.89 9.01 12.88
CA GLY A 81 -0.08 9.96 13.42
C GLY A 81 -0.20 9.97 14.95
N GLY A 82 0.64 9.22 15.66
CA GLY A 82 0.70 9.20 17.12
C GLY A 82 -0.23 8.19 17.80
N ALA A 83 -0.68 7.15 17.10
CA ALA A 83 -1.36 6.03 17.76
C ALA A 83 -0.45 5.42 18.85
N ARG A 84 -1.05 5.07 19.99
CA ARG A 84 -0.35 4.43 21.12
C ARG A 84 0.05 2.99 20.80
N GLU A 85 -0.78 2.29 20.02
CA GLU A 85 -0.58 0.89 19.66
C GLU A 85 -1.26 0.65 18.31
N VAL A 86 -0.62 -0.15 17.46
CA VAL A 86 -1.18 -0.59 16.18
C VAL A 86 -0.97 -2.09 16.05
N LEU A 87 -2.05 -2.82 15.80
CA LEU A 87 -2.01 -4.22 15.41
C LEU A 87 -2.44 -4.36 13.96
N CYS A 88 -1.58 -4.98 13.14
CA CYS A 88 -1.84 -5.26 11.73
C CYS A 88 -2.06 -6.76 11.56
N VAL A 89 -3.17 -7.13 10.91
CA VAL A 89 -3.56 -8.50 10.54
C VAL A 89 -3.58 -8.68 9.03
#